data_AF-A0A835Z9U1-F1
#
_entry.id   AF-A0A835Z9U1-F1
#
_cell.length_a   1.000
_cell.length_b   1.000
_cell.length_c   1.000
_cell.angle_alpha   90.00
_cell.angle_beta   90.00
_cell.angle_gamma   90.00
#
_symmetry.space_group_name_H-M   'P 1'
#
loop_
_entity.id
_entity.type
_entity.pdbx_description
1 polymer ?
#
loop_
_entity_poly.entity_id
_entity_poly.type
_entity_poly.pdbx_seq_one_letter_code
_entity_poly.pdbx_strand_id
1 'polypeptide(L)'
;MELCSATFGPGLSVWDTTTPRQLSAQQQDVATAALAELGALSAQAQGLKEPITTLQQLVTSEHRLYVMCDEVTGRTCYGYLRVGVKRLYLTDGAAPLRPRDALCLLDFYVHHRQVWCQRQGMGRRLFNAMLKSENVTAEQLAYDRPSPKLRPFLKRHYGLAQGIDQPNRFMVFPQYFRADASPEC
;
A
#
# COMPACT_ATOMS: atom_id res chain seq x y z
N MET A 1 8.55 11.99 -18.87
CA MET A 1 7.69 11.37 -17.83
C MET A 1 7.19 12.47 -16.89
N GLU A 2 6.29 13.32 -17.39
CA GLU A 2 5.40 14.16 -16.57
C GLU A 2 4.19 13.29 -16.18
N LEU A 3 4.46 12.22 -15.42
CA LEU A 3 3.59 11.03 -15.29
C LEU A 3 2.21 11.28 -14.67
N CYS A 4 1.98 12.44 -14.09
CA CYS A 4 0.75 12.77 -13.38
C CYS A 4 0.48 14.25 -13.53
N SER A 5 0.09 14.77 -14.70
CA SER A 5 -0.27 16.19 -14.81
C SER A 5 -1.46 16.51 -13.88
N ALA A 6 -1.14 17.02 -12.68
CA ALA A 6 -2.03 17.46 -11.63
C ALA A 6 -3.08 16.47 -11.08
N THR A 7 -3.22 15.25 -11.61
CA THR A 7 -4.26 14.28 -11.21
C THR A 7 -4.37 14.10 -9.70
N PHE A 8 -3.25 13.80 -9.05
CA PHE A 8 -3.21 13.48 -7.62
C PHE A 8 -2.90 14.68 -6.73
N GLY A 9 -2.70 15.87 -7.34
CA GLY A 9 -2.23 17.05 -6.64
C GLY A 9 -0.76 16.99 -6.17
N PRO A 10 -0.24 18.10 -5.61
CA PRO A 10 1.10 18.15 -5.05
C PRO A 10 1.20 17.39 -3.71
N GLY A 11 2.36 16.76 -3.48
CA GLY A 11 2.67 16.07 -2.23
C GLY A 11 1.89 14.76 -2.05
N LEU A 12 1.43 14.49 -0.82
CA LEU A 12 0.68 13.29 -0.50
C LEU A 12 -0.82 13.49 -0.76
N SER A 13 -1.42 12.59 -1.52
CA SER A 13 -2.87 12.46 -1.62
C SER A 13 -3.35 11.07 -1.22
N VAL A 14 -4.58 11.02 -0.72
CA VAL A 14 -5.27 9.80 -0.28
C VAL A 14 -6.56 9.70 -1.04
N TRP A 15 -6.73 8.58 -1.75
CA TRP A 15 -7.89 8.30 -2.58
C TRP A 15 -8.59 7.05 -2.08
N ASP A 16 -9.87 7.15 -1.79
CA ASP A 16 -10.74 6.03 -1.40
C ASP A 16 -11.78 5.76 -2.50
N THR A 17 -12.81 4.95 -2.21
CA THR A 17 -13.90 4.68 -3.17
C THR A 17 -14.70 5.92 -3.56
N THR A 18 -14.71 6.96 -2.73
CA THR A 18 -15.48 8.20 -2.94
C THR A 18 -14.73 9.20 -3.81
N THR A 19 -13.39 9.21 -3.70
CA THR A 19 -12.54 10.21 -4.37
C THR A 19 -12.72 10.21 -5.89
N PRO A 20 -12.64 9.06 -6.60
CA PRO A 20 -12.89 9.04 -8.05
C PRO A 20 -14.32 9.41 -8.43
N ARG A 21 -15.32 9.13 -7.57
CA ARG A 21 -16.74 9.39 -7.85
C ARG A 21 -17.08 10.88 -7.82
N GLN A 22 -16.26 11.69 -7.15
CA GLN A 22 -16.42 13.16 -7.09
C GLN A 22 -15.80 13.86 -8.30
N LEU A 23 -15.02 13.15 -9.12
CA LEU A 23 -14.38 13.69 -10.31
C LEU A 23 -15.36 13.74 -11.50
N SER A 24 -15.19 14.72 -12.38
CA SER A 24 -15.86 14.73 -13.68
C SER A 24 -15.42 13.55 -14.55
N ALA A 25 -16.21 13.18 -15.57
CA ALA A 25 -15.86 12.08 -16.47
C ALA A 25 -14.46 12.26 -17.10
N GLN A 26 -14.13 13.47 -17.55
CA GLN A 26 -12.81 13.80 -18.08
C GLN A 26 -11.70 13.62 -17.04
N GLN A 27 -11.93 14.01 -15.80
CA GLN A 27 -10.96 13.82 -14.71
C GLN A 27 -10.80 12.34 -14.34
N GLN A 28 -11.86 11.55 -14.41
CA GLN A 28 -11.79 10.10 -14.20
C GLN A 28 -10.99 9.40 -15.30
N ASP A 29 -11.14 9.82 -16.56
CA ASP A 29 -10.35 9.28 -17.68
C ASP A 29 -8.85 9.57 -17.48
N VAL A 30 -8.51 10.80 -17.10
CA VAL A 30 -7.13 11.20 -16.79
C VAL A 30 -6.58 10.43 -15.59
N ALA A 31 -7.37 10.26 -14.53
CA ALA A 31 -6.98 9.48 -13.36
C ALA A 31 -6.79 7.99 -13.67
N THR A 32 -7.65 7.44 -14.54
CA THR A 32 -7.55 6.05 -15.00
C THR A 32 -6.25 5.83 -15.74
N ALA A 33 -5.91 6.72 -16.69
CA ALA A 33 -4.66 6.65 -17.45
C ALA A 33 -3.43 6.76 -16.53
N ALA A 34 -3.41 7.75 -15.63
CA ALA A 34 -2.29 7.97 -14.71
C ALA A 34 -2.06 6.77 -13.77
N LEU A 35 -3.14 6.21 -13.20
CA LEU A 35 -3.03 5.04 -12.33
C LEU A 35 -2.70 3.76 -13.10
N ALA A 36 -3.17 3.61 -14.33
CA ALA A 36 -2.80 2.48 -15.19
C ALA A 36 -1.29 2.46 -15.47
N GLU A 37 -0.68 3.61 -15.74
CA GLU A 37 0.76 3.72 -15.95
C GLU A 37 1.56 3.37 -14.67
N LEU A 38 1.16 3.93 -13.51
CA LEU A 38 1.77 3.58 -12.23
C LEU A 38 1.62 2.08 -11.90
N GLY A 39 0.43 1.51 -12.14
CA GLY A 39 0.15 0.10 -11.94
C GLY A 39 0.99 -0.80 -12.84
N ALA A 40 1.19 -0.41 -14.11
CA ALA A 40 2.07 -1.12 -15.04
C ALA A 40 3.53 -1.09 -14.59
N LEU A 41 4.02 0.07 -14.13
CA LEU A 41 5.37 0.19 -13.59
C LEU A 41 5.58 -0.66 -12.32
N SER A 42 4.56 -0.76 -11.46
CA SER A 42 4.56 -1.64 -10.30
C SER A 42 4.57 -3.11 -10.70
N ALA A 43 3.70 -3.52 -11.63
CA ALA A 43 3.65 -4.89 -12.14
C ALA A 43 4.98 -5.32 -12.73
N GLN A 44 5.59 -4.48 -13.57
CA GLN A 44 6.91 -4.73 -14.14
C GLN A 44 7.98 -4.91 -13.07
N ALA A 45 8.00 -4.05 -12.04
CA ALA A 45 8.98 -4.13 -10.96
C ALA A 45 8.82 -5.35 -10.05
N GLN A 46 7.61 -5.93 -10.02
CA GLN A 46 7.26 -7.14 -9.26
C GLN A 46 7.26 -8.42 -10.12
N GLY A 47 7.47 -8.31 -11.44
CA GLY A 47 7.42 -9.45 -12.37
C GLY A 47 6.00 -10.01 -12.59
N LEU A 48 4.97 -9.18 -12.41
CA LEU A 48 3.57 -9.55 -12.63
C LEU A 48 3.19 -9.39 -14.10
N LYS A 49 2.29 -10.25 -14.60
CA LYS A 49 1.78 -10.17 -15.99
C LYS A 49 0.87 -8.97 -16.20
N GLU A 50 0.09 -8.62 -15.18
CA GLU A 50 -0.91 -7.55 -15.23
C GLU A 50 -0.84 -6.67 -13.97
N PRO A 51 -1.20 -5.38 -14.07
CA PRO A 51 -1.35 -4.50 -12.92
C PRO A 51 -2.38 -5.03 -11.90
N ILE A 52 -2.00 -4.99 -10.62
CA ILE A 52 -2.90 -5.34 -9.50
C ILE A 52 -3.51 -4.09 -8.82
N THR A 53 -3.28 -2.92 -9.40
CA THR A 53 -3.82 -1.64 -8.91
C THR A 53 -4.34 -0.85 -10.10
N THR A 54 -5.66 -0.68 -10.16
CA THR A 54 -6.37 0.13 -11.18
C THR A 54 -7.42 1.01 -10.54
N LEU A 55 -7.90 2.05 -11.26
CA LEU A 55 -8.93 2.94 -10.74
C LEU A 55 -10.25 2.19 -10.52
N GLN A 56 -10.59 1.27 -11.42
CA GLN A 56 -11.77 0.42 -11.28
C GLN A 56 -11.74 -0.40 -9.98
N GLN A 57 -10.60 -1.02 -9.65
CA GLN A 57 -10.46 -1.73 -8.38
C GLN A 57 -10.64 -0.80 -7.18
N LEU A 58 -10.14 0.44 -7.24
CA LEU A 58 -10.32 1.41 -6.17
C LEU A 58 -11.80 1.80 -5.99
N VAL A 59 -12.56 1.94 -7.08
CA VAL A 59 -13.99 2.29 -7.03
C VAL A 59 -14.87 1.14 -6.53
N THR A 60 -14.50 -0.10 -6.84
CA THR A 60 -15.29 -1.30 -6.49
C THR A 60 -14.89 -1.96 -5.17
N SER A 61 -13.87 -1.45 -4.50
CA SER A 61 -13.40 -1.95 -3.21
C SER A 61 -13.34 -0.85 -2.16
N GLU A 62 -13.28 -1.23 -0.89
CA GLU A 62 -13.01 -0.32 0.24
C GLU A 62 -11.50 -0.13 0.44
N HIS A 63 -10.74 -0.15 -0.66
CA HIS A 63 -9.31 0.11 -0.62
C HIS A 63 -9.03 1.61 -0.56
N ARG A 64 -7.87 1.94 -0.02
CA ARG A 64 -7.32 3.30 0.00
C ARG A 64 -5.98 3.31 -0.70
N LEU A 65 -5.78 4.31 -1.54
CA LEU A 65 -4.59 4.53 -2.34
C LEU A 65 -3.91 5.81 -1.85
N TYR A 66 -2.69 5.68 -1.37
CA TYR A 66 -1.82 6.77 -0.98
C TYR A 66 -0.84 7.03 -2.13
N VAL A 67 -0.86 8.22 -2.71
CA VAL A 67 0.02 8.61 -3.82
C VAL A 67 0.91 9.75 -3.38
N MET A 68 2.21 9.64 -3.67
CA MET A 68 3.18 10.71 -3.39
C MET A 68 3.63 11.33 -4.70
N CYS A 69 3.42 12.62 -4.84
CA CYS A 69 3.85 13.45 -5.97
C CYS A 69 4.86 14.52 -5.54
N ASP A 70 5.47 15.15 -6.53
CA ASP A 70 6.24 16.38 -6.36
C ASP A 70 5.44 17.44 -5.57
N GLU A 71 6.02 17.97 -4.51
CA GLU A 71 5.34 18.87 -3.57
C GLU A 71 5.04 20.26 -4.16
N VAL A 72 5.72 20.65 -5.24
CA VAL A 72 5.57 21.98 -5.85
C VAL A 72 4.60 21.93 -7.03
N THR A 73 4.84 21.01 -7.95
CA THR A 73 4.13 20.93 -9.24
C THR A 73 3.04 19.87 -9.26
N GLY A 74 3.13 18.83 -8.42
CA GLY A 74 2.27 17.66 -8.47
C GLY A 74 2.39 16.84 -9.76
N ARG A 75 3.30 17.20 -10.68
CA ARG A 75 3.40 16.61 -12.03
C ARG A 75 4.09 15.25 -12.07
N THR A 76 4.96 15.01 -11.10
CA THR A 76 5.76 13.80 -11.02
C THR A 76 5.29 12.96 -9.84
N CYS A 77 4.72 11.79 -10.14
CA CYS A 77 4.43 10.76 -9.15
C CYS A 77 5.69 9.99 -8.78
N TYR A 78 6.06 9.99 -7.49
CA TYR A 78 7.20 9.22 -6.97
C TYR A 78 6.83 7.78 -6.60
N GLY A 79 5.56 7.51 -6.34
CA GLY A 79 5.11 6.17 -5.97
C GLY A 79 3.72 6.18 -5.36
N TYR A 80 3.22 4.99 -5.08
CA TYR A 80 1.95 4.78 -4.41
C TYR A 80 1.99 3.59 -3.47
N LEU A 81 1.02 3.55 -2.57
CA LEU A 81 0.79 2.48 -1.62
C LEU A 81 -0.71 2.23 -1.53
N ARG A 82 -1.13 0.97 -1.67
CA ARG A 82 -2.55 0.57 -1.59
C ARG A 82 -2.78 -0.32 -0.38
N VAL A 83 -3.79 0.02 0.41
CA VAL A 83 -4.25 -0.76 1.56
C VAL A 83 -5.74 -1.06 1.46
N GLY A 84 -6.20 -2.06 2.21
CA GLY A 84 -7.60 -2.43 2.26
C GLY A 84 -7.89 -3.44 3.35
N VAL A 85 -9.10 -3.41 3.91
CA VAL A 85 -9.52 -4.43 4.87
C VAL A 85 -9.92 -5.70 4.11
N LYS A 86 -9.41 -6.85 4.55
CA LYS A 86 -9.82 -8.16 4.04
C LYS A 86 -10.12 -9.09 5.20
N ARG A 87 -11.15 -9.92 5.03
CA ARG A 87 -11.41 -11.01 5.97
C ARG A 87 -10.46 -12.17 5.69
N LEU A 88 -9.46 -12.33 6.55
CA LEU A 88 -8.41 -13.34 6.46
C LEU A 88 -8.54 -14.37 7.58
N TYR A 89 -8.23 -15.63 7.28
CA TYR A 89 -8.01 -16.65 8.29
C TYR A 89 -6.53 -16.66 8.65
N LEU A 90 -6.20 -16.33 9.91
CA LEU A 90 -4.82 -16.12 10.38
C LEU A 90 -4.51 -16.98 11.61
N THR A 91 -3.25 -17.37 11.77
CA THR A 91 -2.72 -18.15 12.90
C THR A 91 -1.30 -17.72 13.26
N ASP A 92 -0.95 -17.83 14.54
CA ASP A 92 0.41 -17.71 15.07
C ASP A 92 1.22 -19.01 14.96
N GLY A 93 0.60 -20.09 14.46
CA GLY A 93 1.16 -21.43 14.35
C GLY A 93 0.87 -22.32 15.57
N ALA A 94 0.48 -21.74 16.72
CA ALA A 94 0.11 -22.49 17.92
C ALA A 94 -1.39 -22.75 18.00
N ALA A 95 -2.21 -21.77 17.59
CA ALA A 95 -3.66 -21.88 17.57
C ALA A 95 -4.21 -22.23 16.18
N PRO A 96 -5.42 -22.81 16.08
CA PRO A 96 -6.11 -22.95 14.79
C PRO A 96 -6.31 -21.60 14.09
N LEU A 97 -6.47 -21.64 12.76
CA LEU A 97 -6.80 -20.48 11.94
C LEU A 97 -8.10 -19.81 12.42
N ARG A 98 -8.06 -18.50 12.68
CA ARG A 98 -9.23 -17.70 13.08
C ARG A 98 -9.53 -16.60 12.06
N PRO A 99 -10.82 -16.36 11.74
CA PRO A 99 -11.19 -15.25 10.85
C PRO A 99 -10.95 -13.91 11.53
N ARG A 100 -10.37 -12.96 10.79
CA ARG A 100 -10.05 -11.61 11.23
C ARG A 100 -10.25 -10.63 10.09
N ASP A 101 -10.78 -9.46 10.39
CA ASP A 101 -10.84 -8.35 9.45
C ASP A 101 -9.52 -7.57 9.58
N ALA A 102 -8.60 -7.85 8.66
CA ALA A 102 -7.22 -7.39 8.72
C ALA A 102 -7.01 -6.22 7.75
N LEU A 103 -6.42 -5.12 8.22
CA LEU A 103 -5.91 -4.10 7.33
C LEU A 103 -4.67 -4.63 6.61
N CYS A 104 -4.76 -4.70 5.28
CA CYS A 104 -3.76 -5.33 4.45
C CYS A 104 -2.99 -4.29 3.63
N LEU A 105 -1.67 -4.44 3.54
CA LEU A 105 -0.86 -3.83 2.49
C LEU A 105 -0.98 -4.69 1.23
N LEU A 106 -1.58 -4.14 0.18
CA LEU A 106 -1.97 -4.88 -1.03
C LEU A 106 -1.05 -4.61 -2.22
N ASP A 107 -0.49 -3.40 -2.31
CA ASP A 107 0.49 -3.04 -3.32
C ASP A 107 1.33 -1.87 -2.81
N PHE A 108 2.62 -1.86 -3.13
CA PHE A 108 3.52 -0.80 -2.70
C PHE A 108 4.66 -0.61 -3.69
N TYR A 109 4.67 0.54 -4.34
CA TYR A 109 5.61 0.85 -5.40
C TYR A 109 6.20 2.25 -5.23
N VAL A 110 7.53 2.34 -5.39
CA VAL A 110 8.26 3.61 -5.45
C VAL A 110 9.11 3.60 -6.71
N HIS A 111 8.93 4.63 -7.55
CA HIS A 111 9.64 4.75 -8.81
C HIS A 111 11.13 5.00 -8.59
N HIS A 112 11.96 4.25 -9.31
CA HIS A 112 13.39 4.14 -9.03
C HIS A 112 14.26 5.10 -9.86
N ARG A 113 13.73 5.69 -10.94
CA ARG A 113 14.55 6.21 -12.04
C ARG A 113 14.90 7.70 -11.95
N GLN A 114 14.24 8.49 -11.10
CA GLN A 114 14.34 9.96 -11.19
C GLN A 114 14.96 10.71 -10.00
N VAL A 115 15.38 10.06 -8.91
CA VAL A 115 16.08 10.83 -7.86
C VAL A 115 17.17 10.05 -7.14
N TRP A 116 18.38 10.08 -7.70
CA TRP A 116 19.58 9.58 -6.99
C TRP A 116 19.83 10.30 -5.63
N CYS A 117 19.24 11.49 -5.40
CA CYS A 117 19.37 12.23 -4.14
C CYS A 117 18.15 12.18 -3.19
N GLN A 118 16.90 11.97 -3.65
CA GLN A 118 15.69 11.96 -2.79
C GLN A 118 15.18 10.53 -2.45
N ARG A 119 15.85 9.48 -2.94
CA ARG A 119 15.49 8.07 -2.68
C ARG A 119 15.67 7.63 -1.22
N GLN A 120 16.41 8.39 -0.42
CA GLN A 120 16.65 8.06 0.99
C GLN A 120 15.40 8.40 1.82
N GLY A 121 14.39 7.52 1.74
CA GLY A 121 13.26 7.56 2.65
C GLY A 121 11.90 7.81 2.03
N MET A 122 11.75 7.99 0.71
CA MET A 122 10.42 8.24 0.12
C MET A 122 9.43 7.10 0.41
N GLY A 123 9.88 5.85 0.30
CA GLY A 123 9.09 4.70 0.72
C GLY A 123 8.72 4.74 2.20
N ARG A 124 9.62 5.20 3.07
CA ARG A 124 9.36 5.37 4.50
C ARG A 124 8.37 6.51 4.76
N ARG A 125 8.50 7.65 4.06
CA ARG A 125 7.57 8.79 4.14
C ARG A 125 6.15 8.35 3.77
N LEU A 126 6.01 7.67 2.63
CA LEU A 126 4.71 7.18 2.15
C LEU A 126 4.12 6.13 3.11
N PHE A 127 4.94 5.20 3.59
CA PHE A 127 4.49 4.17 4.54
C PHE A 127 4.09 4.78 5.90
N ASN A 128 4.89 5.68 6.47
CA ASN A 128 4.57 6.39 7.70
C ASN A 128 3.29 7.22 7.58
N ALA A 129 3.09 7.87 6.43
CA ALA A 129 1.88 8.63 6.17
C ALA A 129 0.64 7.74 6.18
N MET A 130 0.73 6.56 5.55
CA MET A 130 -0.33 5.55 5.63
C MET A 130 -0.55 5.08 7.07
N LEU A 131 0.49 4.70 7.82
CA LEU A 131 0.35 4.26 9.21
C LEU A 131 -0.37 5.31 10.08
N LYS A 132 0.00 6.59 9.91
CA LYS A 132 -0.62 7.70 10.64
C LYS A 132 -2.08 7.89 10.25
N SER A 133 -2.40 7.83 8.96
CA SER A 133 -3.76 8.00 8.43
C SER A 133 -4.69 6.85 8.82
N GLU A 134 -4.17 5.62 8.82
CA GLU A 134 -4.88 4.42 9.22
C GLU A 134 -4.93 4.21 10.75
N ASN A 135 -4.16 4.99 11.51
CA ASN A 135 -4.00 4.88 12.96
C ASN A 135 -3.58 3.46 13.41
N VAL A 136 -2.55 2.92 12.76
CA VAL A 136 -2.00 1.59 13.06
C VAL A 136 -0.48 1.61 13.10
N THR A 137 0.12 0.61 13.74
CA THR A 137 1.56 0.32 13.65
C THR A 137 1.84 -0.69 12.54
N ALA A 138 3.09 -0.78 12.09
CA ALA A 138 3.48 -1.67 11.00
C ALA A 138 3.19 -3.14 11.33
N GLU A 139 3.39 -3.57 12.58
CA GLU A 139 3.10 -4.94 13.00
C GLU A 139 1.62 -5.33 13.03
N GLN A 140 0.71 -4.36 13.01
CA GLN A 140 -0.74 -4.57 12.97
C GLN A 140 -1.27 -4.78 11.55
N LEU A 141 -0.41 -4.78 10.53
CA LEU A 141 -0.78 -5.01 9.13
C LEU A 141 -0.60 -6.47 8.73
N ALA A 142 -1.45 -6.92 7.81
CA ALA A 142 -1.18 -8.10 6.99
C ALA A 142 -0.56 -7.69 5.64
N TYR A 143 0.42 -8.44 5.16
CA TYR A 143 1.14 -8.12 3.93
C TYR A 143 0.82 -9.14 2.84
N ASP A 144 0.21 -8.72 1.73
CA ASP A 144 -0.11 -9.59 0.59
C ASP A 144 1.16 -9.88 -0.20
N ARG A 145 1.67 -11.12 -0.14
CA ARG A 145 2.84 -11.61 -0.89
C ARG A 145 4.03 -10.62 -0.88
N PRO A 146 4.60 -10.28 0.29
CA PRO A 146 5.61 -9.23 0.40
C PRO A 146 6.83 -9.52 -0.49
N SER A 147 7.20 -8.54 -1.33
CA SER A 147 8.33 -8.67 -2.24
C SER A 147 9.67 -8.82 -1.50
N PRO A 148 10.72 -9.36 -2.16
CA PRO A 148 12.06 -9.43 -1.57
C PRO A 148 12.65 -8.07 -1.14
N LYS A 149 12.10 -6.95 -1.65
CA LYS A 149 12.48 -5.58 -1.25
C LYS A 149 11.71 -5.10 -0.02
N LEU A 150 10.48 -5.57 0.18
CA LEU A 150 9.63 -5.15 1.28
C LEU A 150 10.11 -5.72 2.62
N ARG A 151 10.52 -6.99 2.69
CA ARG A 151 10.99 -7.60 3.96
C ARG A 151 12.21 -6.86 4.55
N PRO A 152 13.28 -6.55 3.79
CA PRO A 152 14.39 -5.73 4.29
C PRO A 152 13.97 -4.30 4.66
N PHE A 153 13.03 -3.70 3.93
CA PHE A 153 12.48 -2.38 4.25
C PHE A 153 11.78 -2.39 5.62
N LEU A 154 10.95 -3.39 5.89
CA LEU A 154 10.24 -3.55 7.17
C LEU A 154 11.21 -3.78 8.33
N LYS A 155 12.20 -4.66 8.12
CA LYS A 155 13.27 -4.91 9.10
C LYS A 155 14.05 -3.64 9.43
N ARG A 156 14.47 -2.88 8.41
CA ARG A 156 15.31 -1.68 8.58
C ARG A 156 14.58 -0.54 9.27
N HIS A 157 13.32 -0.31 8.93
CA HIS A 157 12.60 0.89 9.35
C HIS A 157 11.64 0.70 10.52
N TYR A 158 11.20 -0.54 10.76
CA TYR A 158 10.22 -0.87 11.80
C TYR A 158 10.66 -2.04 12.69
N GLY A 159 11.87 -2.59 12.51
CA GLY A 159 12.39 -3.69 13.32
C GLY A 159 11.70 -5.04 13.07
N LEU A 160 10.89 -5.16 12.02
CA LEU A 160 10.08 -6.34 11.75
C LEU A 160 10.84 -7.35 10.89
N ALA A 161 11.47 -8.33 11.54
CA ALA A 161 12.36 -9.30 10.89
C ALA A 161 11.77 -10.70 10.69
N GLN A 162 10.99 -11.19 11.66
CA GLN A 162 10.46 -12.56 11.68
C GLN A 162 8.97 -12.57 11.36
N GLY A 163 8.64 -12.49 10.08
CA GLY A 163 7.25 -12.64 9.61
C GLY A 163 6.83 -14.11 9.58
N ILE A 164 5.55 -14.36 9.85
CA ILE A 164 4.90 -15.66 9.77
C ILE A 164 4.09 -15.69 8.47
N ASP A 165 4.53 -16.50 7.51
CA ASP A 165 3.80 -16.72 6.27
C ASP A 165 2.55 -17.57 6.55
N GLN A 166 1.42 -17.14 6.02
CA GLN A 166 0.10 -17.74 6.23
C GLN A 166 -0.30 -18.59 5.01
N PRO A 167 -1.16 -19.61 5.18
CA PRO A 167 -1.61 -20.44 4.06
C PRO A 167 -2.32 -19.67 2.92
N ASN A 168 -2.92 -18.53 3.25
CA ASN A 168 -3.58 -17.63 2.29
C ASN A 168 -2.61 -16.71 1.52
N ARG A 169 -1.29 -16.94 1.64
CA ARG A 169 -0.20 -16.17 1.01
C ARG A 169 0.01 -14.76 1.56
N PHE A 170 -0.64 -14.41 2.66
CA PHE A 170 -0.29 -13.24 3.44
C PHE A 170 0.88 -13.54 4.38
N MET A 171 1.56 -12.50 4.80
CA MET A 171 2.53 -12.54 5.90
C MET A 171 2.02 -11.60 7.00
N VAL A 172 2.10 -12.03 8.26
CA VAL A 172 1.86 -11.19 9.44
C VAL A 172 3.06 -11.29 10.37
N PHE A 173 3.19 -10.39 11.34
CA PHE A 173 4.22 -10.52 12.38
C PHE A 173 3.61 -11.07 13.68
N PRO A 174 4.39 -11.75 14.55
CA PRO A 174 3.89 -12.30 15.81
C PRO A 174 3.13 -11.27 16.66
N GLN A 175 3.57 -10.02 16.63
CA GLN A 175 2.95 -8.91 17.36
C GLN A 175 1.52 -8.60 16.90
N TYR A 176 1.13 -9.01 15.69
CA TYR A 176 -0.23 -8.90 15.18
C TYR A 176 -1.27 -9.52 16.12
N PHE A 177 -0.90 -10.62 16.79
CA PHE A 177 -1.79 -11.38 17.69
C PHE A 177 -1.82 -10.84 19.13
N ARG A 178 -1.03 -9.81 19.47
CA ARG A 178 -0.97 -9.27 20.84
C ARG A 178 -2.25 -8.57 21.27
N ALA A 179 -3.05 -8.07 20.32
CA ALA A 179 -4.32 -7.41 20.62
C ALA A 179 -5.39 -8.38 21.16
N ASP A 180 -5.26 -9.69 20.91
CA ASP A 180 -6.16 -10.70 21.47
C ASP A 180 -5.78 -11.13 22.89
N ALA A 181 -4.59 -10.72 23.35
CA ALA A 181 -4.07 -11.04 24.67
C ALA A 181 -4.53 -10.02 25.73
N SER A 182 -5.73 -9.44 25.56
CA SER A 182 -6.43 -8.86 26.70
C SER A 182 -6.70 -10.00 27.69
N PRO A 183 -6.26 -9.89 28.96
CA PRO A 183 -6.62 -10.89 29.96
C PRO A 183 -8.14 -10.89 30.07
N GLU A 184 -8.74 -12.07 29.98
CA GLU A 184 -10.12 -12.29 30.39
C GLU A 184 -10.27 -11.67 31.80
N CYS A 185 -11.11 -10.63 31.92
CA CYS A 185 -11.58 -10.13 33.21
C CYS A 185 -12.82 -10.92 33.62
#